data_AF-A0A7C1HFX7-F1
#
_entry.id   AF-A0A7C1HFX7-F1
#
_cell.length_a   1.000
_cell.length_b   1.000
_cell.length_c   1.000
_cell.angle_alpha   90.00
_cell.angle_beta   90.00
_cell.angle_gamma   90.00
#
_symmetry.space_group_name_H-M   'P 1'
#
loop_
_entity.id
_entity.type
_entity.pdbx_description
1 polymer ?
#
loop_
_entity_poly.entity_id
_entity_poly.type
_entity_poly.pdbx_seq_one_letter_code
_entity_poly.pdbx_strand_id
1 'polypeptide(L)'
;MLEKLERLMARYEELSRELTDPRVYSDQRRAAKLGREQAQLQPITDLYPRYAGLARQIADDEKVIAAGEDRELVELAEAELDGLRDELDELEERIKILLLPKDEAEERKAIVEVRAGTGGDEATLFVGDLYRMYSRYAERRGWKITVMDSHPTEVGGFREITFAVEGKGAYG
;
A
#
# COMPACT_ATOMS: atom_id res chain seq x y z
N MET A 1 -14.90 -11.38 11.92
CA MET A 1 -14.22 -10.21 11.32
C MET A 1 -13.81 -9.18 12.38
N LEU A 2 -14.72 -8.74 13.26
CA LEU A 2 -14.44 -7.80 14.37
C LEU A 2 -13.16 -8.12 15.17
N GLU A 3 -13.04 -9.33 15.72
CA GLU A 3 -11.84 -9.75 16.48
C GLU A 3 -10.51 -9.64 15.69
N LYS A 4 -10.57 -9.76 14.36
CA LYS A 4 -9.40 -9.57 13.50
C LYS A 4 -9.03 -8.08 13.45
N LEU A 5 -10.01 -7.20 13.30
CA LEU A 5 -9.79 -5.76 13.25
C LEU A 5 -9.36 -5.19 14.59
N GLU A 6 -9.92 -5.68 15.69
CA GLU A 6 -9.49 -5.32 17.05
C GLU A 6 -8.01 -5.64 17.29
N ARG A 7 -7.54 -6.82 16.84
CA ARG A 7 -6.11 -7.17 16.91
C ARG A 7 -5.24 -6.24 16.08
N LEU A 8 -5.70 -5.82 14.90
CA LEU A 8 -4.97 -4.88 14.04
C LEU A 8 -4.92 -3.48 14.63
N MET A 9 -5.99 -3.02 15.29
CA MET A 9 -5.96 -1.77 16.06
C MET A 9 -4.99 -1.82 17.22
N ALA A 10 -5.03 -2.90 18.02
CA ALA A 10 -4.10 -3.08 19.13
C ALA A 10 -2.65 -3.03 18.65
N ARG A 11 -2.37 -3.64 17.48
CA ARG A 11 -1.06 -3.56 16.84
C ARG A 11 -0.73 -2.13 16.36
N TYR A 12 -1.66 -1.42 15.73
CA TYR A 12 -1.47 -0.04 15.31
C TYR A 12 -1.17 0.89 16.50
N GLU A 13 -1.87 0.74 17.62
CA GLU A 13 -1.63 1.49 18.84
C GLU A 13 -0.29 1.15 19.49
N GLU A 14 0.12 -0.12 19.46
CA GLU A 14 1.46 -0.55 19.88
C GLU A 14 2.54 0.11 19.02
N LEU A 15 2.43 0.05 17.68
CA LEU A 15 3.36 0.69 16.75
C LEU A 15 3.41 2.21 16.96
N SER A 16 2.27 2.84 17.18
CA SER A 16 2.19 4.28 17.45
C SER A 16 2.90 4.65 18.76
N ARG A 17 2.84 3.79 19.78
CA ARG A 17 3.59 3.96 21.03
C ARG A 17 5.08 3.68 20.87
N GLU A 18 5.47 2.71 20.05
CA GLU A 18 6.90 2.48 19.75
C GLU A 18 7.51 3.67 19.01
N LEU A 19 6.79 4.23 18.03
CA LEU A 19 7.26 5.34 17.21
C LEU A 19 7.35 6.68 17.97
N THR A 20 6.72 6.82 19.13
CA THR A 20 6.93 8.02 19.97
C THR A 20 8.23 7.98 20.77
N ASP A 21 8.89 6.82 20.87
CA ASP A 21 10.15 6.67 21.60
C ASP A 21 11.35 7.17 20.75
N PRO A 22 12.06 8.23 21.18
CA PRO A 22 13.22 8.75 20.46
C PRO A 22 14.32 7.70 20.21
N ARG A 23 14.40 6.65 21.05
CA ARG A 23 15.38 5.56 20.92
C ARG A 23 15.15 4.71 19.67
N VAL A 24 13.94 4.67 19.12
CA VAL A 24 13.68 3.94 17.87
C VAL A 24 14.41 4.60 16.71
N TYR A 25 14.57 5.92 16.73
CA TYR A 25 15.22 6.68 15.66
C TYR A 25 16.75 6.60 15.68
N SER A 26 17.36 5.99 16.70
CA SER A 26 18.80 5.66 16.65
C SER A 26 19.11 4.54 15.64
N ASP A 27 18.10 3.73 15.27
CA ASP A 27 18.18 2.75 14.18
C ASP A 27 17.19 3.15 13.08
N GLN A 28 17.70 3.82 12.04
CA GLN A 28 16.89 4.27 10.91
C GLN A 28 16.17 3.12 10.18
N ARG A 29 16.76 1.92 10.14
CA ARG A 29 16.12 0.76 9.48
C ARG A 29 14.93 0.27 10.30
N ARG A 30 15.09 0.20 11.62
CA ARG A 30 13.98 -0.15 12.53
C ARG A 30 12.86 0.89 12.46
N ALA A 31 13.19 2.18 12.53
CA ALA A 31 12.21 3.25 12.42
C ALA A 31 11.44 3.20 11.10
N ALA A 32 12.14 3.00 9.97
CA ALA A 32 11.50 2.85 8.66
C ALA A 32 10.57 1.64 8.58
N LYS A 33 10.98 0.50 9.17
CA LYS A 33 10.14 -0.72 9.20
C LYS A 33 8.84 -0.49 9.99
N LEU A 34 8.95 0.06 11.20
CA LEU A 34 7.79 0.33 12.06
C LEU A 34 6.85 1.37 11.42
N GLY A 35 7.39 2.43 10.81
CA GLY A 35 6.61 3.44 10.10
C GLY A 35 5.86 2.86 8.89
N ARG A 36 6.48 1.96 8.13
CA ARG A 36 5.79 1.26 7.03
C ARG A 36 4.66 0.37 7.54
N GLU A 37 4.91 -0.40 8.60
CA GLU A 37 3.88 -1.27 9.19
C GLU A 37 2.69 -0.43 9.69
N GLN A 38 2.94 0.67 10.39
CA GLN A 38 1.90 1.60 10.85
C GLN A 38 1.10 2.17 9.67
N ALA A 39 1.79 2.66 8.63
CA ALA A 39 1.17 3.22 7.43
C ALA A 39 0.34 2.19 6.64
N GLN A 40 0.70 0.91 6.69
CA GLN A 40 -0.08 -0.17 6.09
C GLN A 40 -1.37 -0.46 6.85
N LEU A 41 -1.34 -0.36 8.19
CA LEU A 41 -2.51 -0.60 9.04
C LEU A 41 -3.47 0.58 9.08
N GLN A 42 -2.99 1.81 8.88
CA GLN A 42 -3.79 3.02 9.03
C GLN A 42 -5.12 3.03 8.24
N PRO A 43 -5.14 2.67 6.94
CA PRO A 43 -6.40 2.63 6.19
C PRO A 43 -7.43 1.65 6.76
N ILE A 44 -6.98 0.57 7.39
CA ILE A 44 -7.85 -0.43 8.02
C ILE A 44 -8.39 0.13 9.34
N THR A 45 -7.54 0.76 10.15
CA THR A 45 -7.95 1.36 11.42
C THR A 45 -8.89 2.55 11.25
N ASP A 46 -8.77 3.30 10.16
CA ASP A 46 -9.67 4.42 9.85
C ASP A 46 -11.11 3.95 9.55
N LEU A 47 -11.26 2.75 8.97
CA LEU A 47 -12.56 2.16 8.64
C LEU A 47 -13.21 1.41 9.82
N TYR A 48 -12.40 0.95 10.78
CA TYR A 48 -12.89 0.14 11.88
C TYR A 48 -14.01 0.79 12.71
N PRO A 49 -13.94 2.07 13.14
CA PRO A 49 -14.98 2.66 13.98
C PRO A 49 -16.37 2.61 13.34
N ARG A 50 -16.44 2.81 12.01
CA ARG A 50 -17.70 2.70 11.27
C ARG A 50 -18.18 1.24 11.23
N TYR A 51 -17.30 0.30 10.94
CA TYR A 51 -17.62 -1.14 10.89
C TYR A 51 -18.13 -1.65 12.25
N ALA A 52 -17.44 -1.32 13.33
CA ALA A 52 -17.86 -1.69 14.68
C ALA A 52 -19.17 -1.02 15.10
N GLY A 53 -19.39 0.23 14.67
CA GLY A 53 -20.65 0.95 14.89
C GLY A 53 -21.84 0.28 14.20
N LEU A 54 -21.72 -0.04 12.91
CA LEU A 54 -22.76 -0.73 12.13
C LEU A 54 -23.05 -2.11 12.70
N ALA A 55 -22.01 -2.90 13.01
CA ALA A 55 -22.18 -4.23 13.60
C ALA A 55 -22.90 -4.17 14.96
N ARG A 56 -22.65 -3.13 15.75
CA ARG A 56 -23.36 -2.92 17.03
C ARG A 56 -24.81 -2.52 16.80
N GLN A 57 -25.07 -1.59 15.87
CA GLN A 57 -26.44 -1.14 15.57
C GLN A 57 -27.31 -2.30 15.09
N ILE A 58 -26.81 -3.11 14.15
CA ILE A 58 -27.50 -4.33 13.69
C ILE A 58 -27.80 -5.27 14.85
N ALA A 59 -26.81 -5.51 15.73
CA ALA A 59 -27.00 -6.40 16.87
C ALA A 59 -28.00 -5.85 17.91
N ASP A 60 -28.15 -4.53 18.01
CA ASP A 60 -29.13 -3.89 18.89
C ASP A 60 -30.54 -3.92 18.26
N ASP A 61 -30.67 -3.67 16.96
CA ASP A 61 -31.93 -3.79 16.22
C ASP A 61 -32.46 -5.23 16.22
N GLU A 62 -31.57 -6.22 16.05
CA GLU A 62 -31.93 -7.64 16.16
C GLU A 62 -32.45 -8.01 17.56
N LYS A 63 -31.95 -7.37 18.63
CA LYS A 63 -32.49 -7.57 19.99
C LYS A 63 -33.86 -6.94 20.15
N VAL A 64 -34.09 -5.75 19.59
CA VAL A 64 -35.40 -5.09 19.62
C VAL A 64 -36.44 -5.96 18.93
N ILE A 65 -36.13 -6.47 17.74
CA ILE A 65 -37.01 -7.36 16.97
C ILE A 65 -37.28 -8.65 17.75
N ALA A 66 -36.25 -9.26 18.33
CA ALA A 66 -36.39 -10.48 19.11
C ALA A 66 -37.22 -10.29 20.40
N ALA A 67 -37.14 -9.12 21.03
CA ALA A 67 -37.90 -8.80 22.23
C ALA A 67 -39.40 -8.63 21.90
N GLY A 68 -39.73 -7.98 20.79
CA GLY A 68 -41.11 -7.85 20.30
C GLY A 68 -42.04 -7.05 21.23
N GLU A 69 -41.49 -6.25 22.14
CA GLU A 69 -42.26 -5.57 23.20
C GLU A 69 -43.00 -4.32 22.69
N ASP A 70 -42.41 -3.59 21.74
CA ASP A 70 -42.97 -2.38 21.13
C ASP A 70 -43.03 -2.55 19.60
N ARG A 71 -44.25 -2.57 19.07
CA ARG A 71 -44.49 -2.80 17.64
C ARG A 71 -43.96 -1.68 16.74
N GLU A 72 -44.04 -0.43 17.18
CA GLU A 72 -43.52 0.69 16.40
C GLU A 72 -41.99 0.63 16.33
N LEU A 73 -41.36 0.25 17.45
CA LEU A 73 -39.91 0.08 17.53
C LEU A 73 -39.41 -1.12 16.70
N VAL A 74 -40.16 -2.22 16.68
CA VAL A 74 -39.86 -3.40 15.83
C VAL A 74 -39.98 -3.04 14.35
N GLU A 75 -41.05 -2.38 13.93
CA GLU A 75 -41.25 -1.98 12.53
C GLU A 75 -40.14 -1.01 12.06
N LEU A 76 -39.67 -0.12 12.94
CA LEU A 76 -38.52 0.75 12.67
C LEU A 76 -37.21 -0.03 12.52
N ALA A 77 -36.91 -0.93 13.46
CA ALA A 77 -35.71 -1.75 13.43
C ALA A 77 -35.64 -2.64 12.17
N GLU A 78 -36.76 -3.25 11.78
CA GLU A 78 -36.85 -4.05 10.53
C GLU A 78 -36.58 -3.21 9.29
N ALA A 79 -37.06 -1.96 9.25
CA ALA A 79 -36.87 -1.06 8.10
C ALA A 79 -35.43 -0.58 7.94
N GLU A 80 -34.67 -0.44 9.02
CA GLU A 80 -33.27 0.02 9.00
C GLU A 80 -32.27 -1.12 8.69
N LEU A 81 -32.62 -2.35 9.07
CA LEU A 81 -31.71 -3.50 9.11
C LEU A 81 -31.09 -3.86 7.75
N ASP A 82 -31.87 -3.81 6.67
CA ASP A 82 -31.38 -4.14 5.33
C ASP A 82 -30.31 -3.13 4.88
N GLY A 83 -30.55 -1.83 5.08
CA GLY A 83 -29.58 -0.78 4.73
C GLY A 83 -28.30 -0.85 5.56
N LEU A 84 -28.42 -1.18 6.85
CA LEU A 84 -27.25 -1.36 7.71
C LEU A 84 -26.41 -2.57 7.30
N ARG A 85 -27.05 -3.67 6.91
CA ARG A 85 -26.37 -4.88 6.43
C ARG A 85 -25.64 -4.63 5.12
N ASP A 86 -26.30 -3.96 4.16
CA ASP A 86 -25.67 -3.58 2.89
C ASP A 86 -24.43 -2.72 3.12
N GLU A 87 -24.51 -1.70 3.98
CA GLU A 87 -23.36 -0.85 4.29
C GLU A 87 -22.24 -1.62 5.02
N LEU A 88 -22.60 -2.53 5.93
CA LEU A 88 -21.64 -3.37 6.64
C LEU A 88 -20.88 -4.28 5.65
N ASP A 89 -21.59 -4.89 4.69
CA ASP A 89 -21.01 -5.77 3.67
C ASP A 89 -20.09 -5.01 2.71
N GLU A 90 -20.50 -3.83 2.24
CA GLU A 90 -19.64 -2.96 1.43
C GLU A 90 -18.35 -2.58 2.17
N LEU A 91 -18.47 -2.23 3.44
CA LEU A 91 -17.34 -1.88 4.28
C LEU A 91 -16.44 -3.09 4.54
N GLU A 92 -17.03 -4.27 4.75
CA GLU A 92 -16.30 -5.52 4.93
C GLU A 92 -15.44 -5.85 3.71
N GLU A 93 -16.00 -5.75 2.50
CA GLU A 93 -15.28 -6.02 1.25
C GLU A 93 -14.12 -5.03 1.04
N ARG A 94 -14.33 -3.74 1.32
CA ARG A 94 -13.27 -2.73 1.30
C ARG A 94 -12.14 -3.09 2.26
N ILE A 95 -12.48 -3.51 3.47
CA ILE A 95 -11.48 -3.92 4.48
C ILE A 95 -10.77 -5.21 4.04
N LYS A 96 -11.47 -6.21 3.48
CA LYS A 96 -10.86 -7.44 2.95
C LYS A 96 -9.83 -7.14 1.88
N ILE A 97 -10.10 -6.21 0.97
CA ILE A 97 -9.15 -5.77 -0.05
C ILE A 97 -7.90 -5.15 0.60
N LEU A 98 -8.07 -4.32 1.63
CA LEU A 98 -6.96 -3.69 2.35
C LEU A 98 -6.12 -4.71 3.17
N LEU A 99 -6.72 -5.82 3.57
CA LEU A 99 -6.07 -6.91 4.29
C LEU A 99 -5.25 -7.83 3.38
N LEU A 100 -5.40 -7.71 2.06
CA LEU A 100 -4.53 -8.43 1.14
C LEU A 100 -3.10 -7.94 1.35
N PRO A 101 -2.10 -8.84 1.34
CA PRO A 101 -0.71 -8.44 1.40
C PRO A 101 -0.45 -7.39 0.32
N LYS A 102 -0.08 -6.17 0.72
CA LYS A 102 0.45 -5.22 -0.25
C LYS A 102 1.71 -5.84 -0.81
N ASP A 103 1.73 -6.03 -2.12
CA ASP A 103 2.80 -6.75 -2.79
C ASP A 103 4.11 -6.00 -2.55
N GLU A 104 4.98 -6.52 -1.67
CA GLU A 104 6.26 -5.88 -1.35
C GLU A 104 7.12 -5.68 -2.60
N ALA A 105 6.83 -6.40 -3.70
CA ALA A 105 7.45 -6.20 -5.00
C ALA A 105 7.01 -4.91 -5.71
N GLU A 106 5.78 -4.42 -5.51
CA GLU A 106 5.27 -3.19 -6.15
C GLU A 106 6.00 -1.94 -5.66
N GLU A 107 6.58 -1.97 -4.46
CA GLU A 107 7.39 -0.88 -3.88
C GLU A 107 8.90 -1.06 -4.09
N ARG A 108 9.36 -2.16 -4.70
CA ARG A 108 10.78 -2.37 -4.96
C ARG A 108 11.25 -1.52 -6.13
N LYS A 109 12.31 -0.75 -5.90
CA LYS A 109 13.05 -0.07 -6.95
C LYS A 109 13.68 -1.12 -7.86
N ALA A 110 13.52 -0.99 -9.17
CA ALA A 110 14.27 -1.80 -10.12
C ALA A 110 15.64 -1.16 -10.34
N ILE A 111 16.71 -1.95 -10.27
CA ILE A 111 18.04 -1.53 -10.70
C ILE A 111 18.25 -2.08 -12.10
N VAL A 112 18.46 -1.19 -13.06
CA VAL A 112 18.71 -1.54 -14.45
C VAL A 112 20.16 -1.22 -14.76
N GLU A 113 20.87 -2.24 -15.23
CA GLU A 113 22.26 -2.16 -15.64
C GLU A 113 22.36 -2.52 -17.12
N VAL A 114 22.86 -1.58 -17.92
CA VAL A 114 23.03 -1.76 -19.36
C VAL A 114 24.50 -1.66 -19.68
N ARG A 115 25.06 -2.72 -20.27
CA ARG A 115 26.48 -2.85 -20.61
C ARG A 115 26.65 -3.09 -22.10
N ALA A 116 27.63 -2.43 -22.70
CA ALA A 116 27.98 -2.65 -24.09
C ALA A 116 28.54 -4.08 -24.25
N GLY A 117 27.94 -4.84 -25.17
CA GLY A 117 28.43 -6.16 -25.56
C GLY A 117 29.49 -6.07 -26.66
N THR A 118 29.40 -6.96 -27.64
CA THR A 118 30.23 -6.91 -28.86
C THR A 118 29.73 -5.83 -29.82
N GLY A 119 30.63 -5.14 -30.52
CA GLY A 119 30.26 -4.14 -31.53
C GLY A 119 30.99 -2.80 -31.43
N GLY A 120 31.95 -2.64 -30.51
CA GLY A 120 32.76 -1.42 -30.40
C GLY A 120 31.89 -0.18 -30.15
N ASP A 121 32.12 0.87 -30.94
CA ASP A 121 31.42 2.16 -30.82
C ASP A 121 29.90 2.07 -31.06
N GLU A 122 29.44 1.15 -31.91
CA GLU A 122 28.01 0.96 -32.16
C GLU A 122 27.30 0.40 -30.92
N ALA A 123 27.97 -0.48 -30.18
CA ALA A 123 27.43 -1.06 -28.97
C ALA A 123 27.26 0.00 -27.86
N THR A 124 28.20 0.95 -27.75
CA THR A 124 28.13 1.99 -26.71
C THR A 124 27.07 3.05 -27.02
N LEU A 125 26.87 3.37 -28.31
CA LEU A 125 25.75 4.19 -28.76
C LEU A 125 24.41 3.53 -28.44
N PHE A 126 24.29 2.22 -28.67
CA PHE A 126 23.08 1.47 -28.39
C PHE A 126 22.72 1.43 -26.90
N VAL A 127 23.72 1.36 -26.00
CA VAL A 127 23.48 1.51 -24.55
C VAL A 127 22.83 2.86 -24.24
N GLY A 128 23.28 3.94 -24.89
CA GLY A 128 22.67 5.26 -24.76
C GLY A 128 21.22 5.32 -25.26
N ASP A 129 20.94 4.65 -26.38
CA ASP A 129 19.58 4.55 -26.91
C ASP A 129 18.65 3.77 -25.98
N LEU A 130 19.12 2.67 -25.37
CA LEU A 130 18.37 1.91 -24.37
C LEU A 130 18.08 2.75 -23.13
N TYR A 131 19.08 3.46 -22.59
CA TYR A 131 18.85 4.36 -21.47
C TYR A 131 17.80 5.43 -21.79
N ARG A 132 17.87 6.04 -22.99
CA ARG A 132 16.88 7.03 -23.43
C ARG A 132 15.49 6.41 -23.59
N MET A 133 15.40 5.19 -24.11
CA MET A 133 14.14 4.45 -24.27
C MET A 133 13.51 4.18 -22.90
N TYR A 134 14.26 3.64 -21.95
CA TYR A 134 13.77 3.36 -20.60
C TYR A 134 13.41 4.63 -19.83
N SER A 135 14.20 5.70 -19.97
CA SER A 135 13.88 7.01 -19.39
C SER A 135 12.53 7.54 -19.86
N ARG A 136 12.28 7.53 -21.17
CA ARG A 136 10.98 7.96 -21.72
C ARG A 136 9.84 7.04 -21.31
N TYR A 137 10.08 5.74 -21.17
CA TYR A 137 9.06 4.81 -20.70
C TYR A 137 8.70 5.07 -19.23
N ALA A 138 9.70 5.25 -18.36
CA ALA A 138 9.51 5.57 -16.96
C ALA A 138 8.75 6.90 -16.76
N GLU A 139 9.13 7.96 -17.48
CA GLU A 139 8.41 9.24 -17.46
C GLU A 139 6.91 9.08 -17.81
N ARG A 140 6.59 8.31 -18.86
CA ARG A 140 5.18 8.04 -19.25
C ARG A 140 4.40 7.26 -18.20
N ARG A 141 5.09 6.45 -17.38
CA ARG A 141 4.50 5.70 -16.26
C ARG A 141 4.45 6.52 -14.97
N GLY A 142 4.97 7.75 -14.97
CA GLY A 142 5.12 8.56 -13.76
C GLY A 142 6.19 8.02 -12.80
N TRP A 143 7.11 7.18 -13.29
CA TRP A 143 8.20 6.63 -12.51
C TRP A 143 9.41 7.57 -12.53
N LYS A 144 10.14 7.61 -11.42
CA LYS A 144 11.36 8.41 -11.27
C LYS A 144 12.58 7.57 -11.63
N ILE A 145 13.45 8.11 -12.49
CA ILE A 145 14.78 7.54 -12.74
C ILE A 145 15.84 8.30 -11.96
N THR A 146 16.78 7.57 -11.37
CA THR A 146 18.00 8.12 -10.76
C THR A 146 19.21 7.35 -11.26
N VAL A 147 20.10 8.02 -12.00
CA VAL A 147 21.39 7.42 -12.43
C VAL A 147 22.26 7.24 -11.20
N MET A 148 22.77 6.02 -11.03
CA MET A 148 23.66 5.65 -9.94
C MET A 148 25.11 5.66 -10.37
N ASP A 149 25.39 5.15 -11.57
CA ASP A 149 26.72 5.09 -12.15
C ASP A 149 26.67 5.14 -13.68
N SER A 150 27.70 5.70 -14.32
CA SER A 150 27.75 5.85 -15.78
C SER A 150 29.17 5.97 -16.29
N HIS A 151 29.46 5.28 -17.39
CA HIS A 151 30.75 5.30 -18.08
C HIS A 151 30.56 5.79 -19.53
N PRO A 152 30.48 7.11 -19.77
CA PRO A 152 30.26 7.67 -21.10
C PRO A 152 31.47 7.45 -22.03
N THR A 153 31.23 7.47 -23.35
CA THR A 153 32.27 7.31 -24.39
C THR A 153 32.44 8.57 -25.24
N GLU A 154 33.63 8.76 -25.83
CA GLU A 154 33.98 9.96 -26.62
C GLU A 154 33.12 10.15 -27.87
N VAL A 155 32.69 9.05 -28.49
CA VAL A 155 31.78 9.04 -29.65
C VAL A 155 30.30 9.26 -29.27
N GLY A 156 30.01 9.46 -27.98
CA GLY A 156 28.66 9.48 -27.42
C GLY A 156 28.19 8.10 -26.96
N GLY A 157 27.10 8.04 -26.19
CA GLY A 157 26.62 6.81 -25.56
C GLY A 157 27.40 6.42 -24.29
N PHE A 158 27.29 5.15 -23.87
CA PHE A 158 27.91 4.64 -22.65
C PHE A 158 28.52 3.25 -22.87
N ARG A 159 29.67 2.99 -22.26
CA ARG A 159 30.18 1.62 -22.09
C ARG A 159 29.32 0.84 -21.10
N GLU A 160 28.88 1.51 -20.04
CA GLU A 160 28.03 0.98 -18.98
C GLU A 160 27.21 2.11 -18.35
N ILE A 161 25.96 1.83 -18.01
CA ILE A 161 25.12 2.73 -17.21
C ILE A 161 24.23 1.93 -16.28
N THR A 162 24.16 2.38 -15.02
CA THR A 162 23.34 1.79 -13.97
C THR A 162 22.40 2.84 -13.40
N PHE A 163 21.11 2.57 -13.41
CA PHE A 163 20.09 3.49 -12.92
C PHE A 163 18.99 2.77 -12.14
N ALA A 164 18.49 3.45 -11.11
CA ALA A 164 17.34 3.03 -10.35
C ALA A 164 16.05 3.58 -10.97
N VAL A 165 15.03 2.73 -11.06
CA VAL A 165 13.67 3.10 -11.46
C VAL A 165 12.76 2.95 -10.24
N GLU A 166 12.15 4.05 -9.81
CA GLU A 166 11.29 4.11 -8.63
C GLU A 166 9.87 4.46 -9.04
N GLY A 167 8.92 3.59 -8.69
CA GLY A 167 7.50 3.80 -8.96
C GLY A 167 6.73 2.52 -8.76
N LYS A 168 5.41 2.64 -8.58
CA LYS A 168 4.54 1.48 -8.38
C LYS A 168 4.63 0.55 -9.60
N GLY A 169 5.05 -0.70 -9.36
CA GLY A 169 5.22 -1.70 -10.43
C GLY A 169 6.47 -1.49 -11.29
N ALA A 170 7.49 -0.78 -10.81
CA ALA A 170 8.72 -0.57 -11.59
C ALA A 170 9.52 -1.84 -11.85
N TYR A 171 9.42 -2.84 -10.96
CA TYR A 171 10.10 -4.13 -11.07
C TYR A 171 9.24 -5.24 -11.70
N GLY A 172 7.91 -5.20 -11.49
CA GLY A 172 6.97 -6.28 -11.77
C GLY A 172 5.96 -5.98 -12.85
#